data_AF-A0A7S0CMJ4-F1
#
_entry.id   AF-A0A7S0CMJ4-F1
#
_cell.length_a   1.000
_cell.length_b   1.000
_cell.length_c   1.000
_cell.angle_alpha   90.00
_cell.angle_beta   90.00
_cell.angle_gamma   90.00
#
_symmetry.space_group_name_H-M   'P 1'
#
loop_
_entity.id
_entity.type
_entity.pdbx_description
1 polymer ?
#
loop_
_entity_poly.entity_id
_entity_poly.type
_entity_poly.pdbx_seq_one_letter_code
_entity_poly.pdbx_strand_id
1 'polypeptide(L)'
;GTFEMFDRGMCRTNSVEECFLSFETDGLMGRLDPSLPPPRIFKSPVVSGEELDRMRSVETVVREGRVTSVQKGTVVLDRGSLDFSTGDTLLVDCMMEHESAFVDISDDFTIFEPDRITLGPLTSYYNPSGSAARIAFLECALDDDDSKNGCCYFVRGKQYSRPTPEYMVGMTYMEAKSIEALMKVEGGGKFYLSSRTFSESPQHHKFGMIRLLWSMYGPKKLAGFSERLFRKIESKGYSDVDHCWGIETLISQEVEP
;
A
#
# COMPACT_ATOMS: atom_id res chain seq x y z
N GLY A 1 -8.47 17.19 -5.25
CA GLY A 1 -9.02 15.82 -5.51
C GLY A 1 -7.96 14.78 -5.20
N THR A 2 -8.29 13.48 -5.16
CA THR A 2 -7.36 12.41 -4.72
C THR A 2 -5.98 12.51 -5.38
N PHE A 3 -5.92 12.74 -6.69
CA PHE A 3 -4.67 12.94 -7.41
C PHE A 3 -3.79 14.09 -6.87
N GLU A 4 -4.38 15.23 -6.54
CA GLU A 4 -3.63 16.38 -5.99
C GLU A 4 -3.12 16.10 -4.57
N MET A 5 -3.87 15.30 -3.80
CA MET A 5 -3.43 14.84 -2.48
C MET A 5 -2.20 13.94 -2.61
N PHE A 6 -2.22 12.97 -3.54
CA PHE A 6 -1.07 12.13 -3.86
C PHE A 6 0.11 12.93 -4.40
N ASP A 7 -0.09 13.88 -5.33
CA ASP A 7 1.00 14.73 -5.82
C ASP A 7 1.64 15.56 -4.69
N ARG A 8 0.82 16.15 -3.80
CA ARG A 8 1.34 16.90 -2.66
C ARG A 8 2.10 16.00 -1.70
N GLY A 9 1.48 14.91 -1.25
CA GLY A 9 2.05 14.03 -0.23
C GLY A 9 3.28 13.26 -0.74
N MET A 10 3.26 12.80 -1.99
CA MET A 10 4.33 11.96 -2.54
C MET A 10 5.40 12.76 -3.27
N CYS A 11 5.04 13.76 -4.09
CA CYS A 11 6.00 14.42 -4.97
C CYS A 11 6.58 15.71 -4.36
N ARG A 12 5.91 16.33 -3.39
CA ARG A 12 6.30 17.67 -2.87
C ARG A 12 6.82 17.70 -1.44
N THR A 13 6.77 16.58 -0.73
CA THR A 13 7.38 16.38 0.59
C THR A 13 8.86 16.00 0.45
N ASN A 14 9.63 15.99 1.54
CA ASN A 14 11.06 15.65 1.54
C ASN A 14 11.41 14.50 2.51
N SER A 15 10.42 13.93 3.20
CA SER A 15 10.59 12.76 4.06
C SER A 15 9.31 11.91 4.06
N VAL A 16 9.44 10.63 4.45
CA VAL A 16 8.30 9.73 4.65
C VAL A 16 7.39 10.29 5.73
N GLU A 17 7.97 10.89 6.77
CA GLU A 17 7.21 11.57 7.83
C GLU A 17 6.35 12.72 7.29
N GLU A 18 6.92 13.61 6.48
CA GLU A 18 6.18 14.71 5.84
C GLU A 18 5.08 14.18 4.91
N CYS A 19 5.36 13.10 4.18
CA CYS A 19 4.39 12.41 3.32
C CYS A 19 3.19 11.91 4.14
N PHE A 20 3.45 11.19 5.22
CA PHE A 20 2.43 10.68 6.13
C PHE A 20 1.57 11.81 6.71
N LEU A 21 2.19 12.86 7.23
CA LEU A 21 1.47 14.01 7.82
C LEU A 21 0.65 14.78 6.78
N SER A 22 1.15 14.88 5.55
CA SER A 22 0.37 15.47 4.44
C SER A 22 -0.88 14.63 4.16
N PHE A 23 -0.76 13.31 4.11
CA PHE A 23 -1.90 12.41 3.87
C PHE A 23 -2.89 12.38 5.03
N GLU A 24 -2.40 12.51 6.26
CA GLU A 24 -3.27 12.67 7.43
C GLU A 24 -4.08 13.97 7.37
N THR A 25 -3.43 15.08 7.01
CA THR A 25 -4.10 16.38 6.82
C THR A 25 -5.18 16.31 5.73
N ASP A 26 -4.97 15.48 4.71
CA ASP A 26 -5.89 15.25 3.61
C ASP A 26 -7.02 14.26 3.92
N GLY A 27 -6.97 13.60 5.09
CA GLY A 27 -7.93 12.59 5.49
C GLY A 27 -7.82 11.28 4.72
N LEU A 28 -6.67 11.01 4.07
CA LEU A 28 -6.41 9.73 3.40
C LEU A 28 -6.01 8.63 4.39
N MET A 29 -5.48 9.02 5.54
CA MET A 29 -5.14 8.16 6.67
C MET A 29 -5.22 8.96 7.96
N GLY A 30 -5.03 8.33 9.12
CA GLY A 30 -4.94 9.09 10.35
C GLY A 30 -4.51 8.27 11.56
N ARG A 31 -3.90 8.96 12.51
CA ARG A 31 -3.53 8.40 13.81
C ARG A 31 -4.77 8.30 14.71
N LEU A 32 -4.81 7.22 15.49
CA LEU A 32 -5.74 7.08 16.62
C LEU A 32 -5.47 8.10 17.72
N ASP A 33 -4.23 8.56 17.84
CA ASP A 33 -3.85 9.62 18.78
C ASP A 33 -2.93 10.61 18.03
N PRO A 34 -3.46 11.74 17.54
CA PRO A 34 -2.68 12.73 16.81
C PRO A 34 -1.68 13.51 17.68
N SER A 35 -1.78 13.42 19.02
CA SER A 35 -0.85 14.10 19.93
C SER A 35 0.52 13.40 20.03
N LEU A 36 0.58 12.13 19.63
CA LEU A 36 1.80 11.33 19.60
C LEU A 36 2.59 11.55 18.30
N PRO A 37 3.90 11.29 18.28
CA PRO A 37 4.69 11.38 17.05
C PRO A 37 4.17 10.42 15.95
N PRO A 38 4.53 10.67 14.68
CA PRO A 38 4.22 9.76 13.58
C PRO A 38 4.60 8.30 13.88
N PRO A 39 3.76 7.33 13.48
CA PRO A 39 3.88 5.98 13.98
C PRO A 39 5.05 5.24 13.32
N ARG A 40 5.77 4.41 14.08
CA ARG A 40 6.78 3.51 13.53
C ARG A 40 6.17 2.33 12.76
N ILE A 41 4.91 2.01 13.03
CA ILE A 41 4.15 0.94 12.40
C ILE A 41 2.89 1.54 11.80
N PHE A 42 2.66 1.29 10.52
CA PHE A 42 1.52 1.76 9.76
C PHE A 42 0.72 0.56 9.26
N LYS A 43 -0.47 0.37 9.82
CA LYS A 43 -1.43 -0.64 9.35
C LYS A 43 -2.60 0.09 8.71
N SER A 44 -3.19 -0.50 7.68
CA SER A 44 -4.21 0.17 6.85
C SER A 44 -5.54 -0.58 6.84
N PRO A 45 -6.26 -0.69 7.97
CA PRO A 45 -7.66 -1.05 7.93
C PRO A 45 -8.43 0.07 7.22
N VAL A 46 -9.33 -0.29 6.32
CA VAL A 46 -10.23 0.68 5.70
C VAL A 46 -11.29 1.08 6.71
N VAL A 47 -11.28 2.34 7.11
CA VAL A 47 -12.25 2.93 8.04
C VAL A 47 -12.75 4.27 7.49
N SER A 48 -14.00 4.61 7.80
CA SER A 48 -14.54 5.94 7.57
C SER A 48 -13.97 6.94 8.58
N GLY A 49 -14.05 8.24 8.26
CA GLY A 49 -13.68 9.30 9.19
C GLY A 49 -14.49 9.25 10.49
N GLU A 50 -15.80 8.94 10.40
CA GLU A 50 -16.67 8.79 11.57
C GLU A 50 -16.26 7.61 12.45
N GLU A 51 -15.84 6.48 11.86
CA GLU A 51 -15.32 5.34 12.61
C GLU A 51 -14.00 5.69 13.29
N LEU A 52 -13.09 6.39 12.60
CA LEU A 52 -11.83 6.87 13.18
C LEU A 52 -12.07 7.80 14.38
N ASP A 53 -13.02 8.73 14.26
CA ASP A 53 -13.38 9.65 15.34
C ASP A 53 -14.01 8.92 16.53
N ARG A 54 -14.82 7.88 16.29
CA ARG A 54 -15.31 7.00 17.36
C ARG A 54 -14.17 6.23 18.03
N MET A 55 -13.23 5.70 17.26
CA MET A 55 -12.06 5.01 17.84
C MET A 55 -11.21 5.95 18.70
N ARG A 56 -11.07 7.21 18.30
CA ARG A 56 -10.38 8.27 19.08
C ARG A 56 -11.04 8.59 20.41
N SER A 57 -12.33 8.30 20.59
CA SER A 57 -13.02 8.47 21.88
C SER A 57 -12.60 7.46 22.96
N VAL A 58 -11.85 6.41 22.60
CA VAL A 58 -11.35 5.42 23.54
C VAL A 58 -10.10 5.99 24.24
N GLU A 59 -10.29 6.53 25.44
CA GLU A 59 -9.21 7.17 26.21
C GLU A 59 -8.38 6.19 27.05
N THR A 60 -8.96 5.03 27.40
CA THR A 60 -8.27 4.01 28.20
C THR A 60 -7.28 3.23 27.34
N VAL A 61 -6.09 3.79 27.15
CA VAL A 61 -5.03 3.21 26.33
C VAL A 61 -3.87 2.74 27.20
N VAL A 62 -3.52 1.45 27.11
CA VAL A 62 -2.38 0.84 27.83
C VAL A 62 -1.19 0.70 26.89
N ARG A 63 0.00 1.18 27.31
CA ARG A 63 1.22 1.20 26.47
C ARG A 63 2.40 0.41 27.08
N GLU A 64 2.11 -0.77 27.63
CA GLU A 64 3.08 -1.63 28.32
C GLU A 64 3.76 -2.70 27.44
N GLY A 65 3.81 -2.48 26.13
CA GLY A 65 4.48 -3.39 25.18
C GLY A 65 3.55 -4.44 24.60
N ARG A 66 4.11 -5.55 24.11
CA ARG A 66 3.31 -6.64 23.53
C ARG A 66 2.60 -7.40 24.62
N VAL A 67 1.38 -7.86 24.33
CA VAL A 67 0.70 -8.87 25.14
C VAL A 67 1.44 -10.20 24.97
N THR A 68 1.86 -10.80 26.07
CA THR A 68 2.62 -12.07 26.08
C THR A 68 1.75 -13.25 26.49
N SER A 69 0.74 -13.03 27.34
CA SER A 69 -0.26 -14.03 27.69
C SER A 69 -1.54 -13.39 28.20
N VAL A 70 -2.65 -14.11 28.04
CA VAL A 70 -3.94 -13.79 28.67
C VAL A 70 -4.23 -14.86 29.71
N GLN A 71 -4.34 -14.45 30.97
CA GLN A 71 -4.66 -15.30 32.10
C GLN A 71 -6.07 -15.01 32.61
N LYS A 72 -6.55 -15.79 33.59
CA LYS A 72 -7.86 -15.56 34.20
C LYS A 72 -7.85 -14.22 34.96
N GLY A 73 -8.46 -13.20 34.36
CA GLY A 73 -8.64 -11.88 34.97
C GLY A 73 -7.45 -10.93 34.81
N THR A 74 -6.42 -11.31 34.05
CA THR A 74 -5.24 -10.47 33.83
C THR A 74 -4.67 -10.68 32.42
N VAL A 75 -4.36 -9.59 31.73
CA VAL A 75 -3.53 -9.57 30.52
C VAL A 75 -2.10 -9.27 30.94
N VAL A 76 -1.14 -10.11 30.56
CA VAL A 76 0.29 -9.91 30.83
C VAL A 76 0.94 -9.27 29.60
N LEU A 77 1.69 -8.19 29.81
CA LEU A 77 2.41 -7.44 28.78
C LEU A 77 3.92 -7.43 29.07
N ASP A 78 4.74 -7.07 28.08
CA ASP A 78 6.20 -7.01 28.22
C ASP A 78 6.69 -6.19 29.43
N ARG A 79 5.98 -5.09 29.75
CA ARG A 79 6.36 -4.13 30.80
C ARG A 79 5.32 -3.97 31.90
N GLY A 80 4.31 -4.83 31.95
CA GLY A 80 3.27 -4.72 32.97
C GLY A 80 2.16 -5.75 32.84
N SER A 81 1.06 -5.51 33.57
CA SER A 81 -0.14 -6.31 33.51
C SER A 81 -1.37 -5.42 33.60
N LEU A 82 -2.47 -5.88 33.03
CA LEU A 82 -3.77 -5.21 33.10
C LEU A 82 -4.80 -6.20 33.63
N ASP A 83 -5.36 -5.90 34.80
CA ASP A 83 -6.44 -6.70 35.37
C ASP A 83 -7.78 -6.36 34.72
N PHE A 84 -8.64 -7.37 34.56
CA PHE A 84 -9.97 -7.23 33.98
C PHE A 84 -10.98 -8.18 34.64
N SER A 85 -12.26 -7.85 34.55
CA SER A 85 -13.32 -8.69 35.09
C SER A 85 -13.69 -9.80 34.11
N THR A 86 -13.55 -11.05 34.54
CA THR A 86 -13.84 -12.22 33.68
C THR A 86 -15.33 -12.42 33.36
N GLY A 87 -16.24 -11.74 34.08
CA GLY A 87 -17.69 -11.94 33.94
C GLY A 87 -18.35 -11.07 32.86
N ASP A 88 -17.71 -9.99 32.44
CA ASP A 88 -18.29 -8.94 31.59
C ASP A 88 -17.29 -8.37 30.56
N THR A 89 -16.05 -8.87 30.52
CA THR A 89 -15.04 -8.41 29.57
C THR A 89 -14.86 -9.39 28.42
N LEU A 90 -14.99 -8.89 27.19
CA LEU A 90 -14.56 -9.57 25.97
C LEU A 90 -13.20 -9.05 25.54
N LEU A 91 -12.23 -9.94 25.36
CA LEU A 91 -10.93 -9.62 24.78
C LEU A 91 -10.96 -9.92 23.28
N VAL A 92 -10.69 -8.90 22.46
CA VAL A 92 -10.61 -9.02 21.00
C VAL A 92 -9.17 -8.75 20.58
N ASP A 93 -8.49 -9.77 20.07
CA ASP A 93 -7.18 -9.61 19.45
C ASP A 93 -7.36 -9.35 17.95
N CYS A 94 -7.20 -8.08 17.55
CA CYS A 94 -7.20 -7.66 16.16
C CYS A 94 -5.77 -7.33 15.67
N MET A 95 -4.73 -7.82 16.36
CA MET A 95 -3.33 -7.57 16.02
C MET A 95 -2.85 -8.41 14.84
N MET A 96 -3.70 -8.66 13.85
CA MET A 96 -3.32 -9.34 12.61
C MET A 96 -2.01 -8.74 12.07
N GLU A 97 -0.95 -9.55 12.08
CA GLU A 97 0.34 -9.27 11.45
C GLU A 97 0.34 -9.70 9.98
N HIS A 98 -0.81 -10.15 9.46
CA HIS A 98 -0.98 -10.85 8.19
C HIS A 98 -0.90 -9.93 6.95
N GLU A 99 -0.01 -8.94 7.01
CA GLU A 99 0.87 -8.75 5.86
C GLU A 99 1.81 -9.95 5.70
N SER A 100 2.01 -10.82 6.71
CA SER A 100 2.91 -11.98 6.69
C SER A 100 2.84 -12.94 5.48
N ALA A 101 1.74 -12.95 4.72
CA ALA A 101 1.67 -13.67 3.44
C ALA A 101 2.44 -12.99 2.28
N PHE A 102 2.91 -11.76 2.50
CA PHE A 102 3.53 -10.83 1.55
C PHE A 102 4.87 -10.27 2.07
N VAL A 103 5.36 -10.76 3.22
CA VAL A 103 6.46 -10.13 4.02
C VAL A 103 7.79 -10.88 3.89
N ASP A 104 7.79 -12.03 3.23
CA ASP A 104 9.00 -12.81 2.95
C ASP A 104 9.11 -13.13 1.46
N ILE A 105 8.93 -12.09 0.65
CA ILE A 105 9.07 -12.19 -0.80
C ILE A 105 10.56 -12.15 -1.11
N SER A 106 11.07 -13.26 -1.62
CA SER A 106 12.46 -13.35 -2.08
C SER A 106 12.71 -12.41 -3.25
N ASP A 107 13.96 -11.99 -3.43
CA ASP A 107 14.32 -11.04 -4.48
C ASP A 107 14.03 -11.61 -5.89
N ASP A 108 14.11 -12.94 -6.04
CA ASP A 108 13.85 -13.71 -7.25
C ASP A 108 12.39 -14.15 -7.44
N PHE A 109 11.47 -13.74 -6.55
CA PHE A 109 10.08 -14.16 -6.62
C PHE A 109 9.40 -13.69 -7.92
N THR A 110 8.70 -14.60 -8.61
CA THR A 110 7.85 -14.29 -9.75
C THR A 110 6.40 -14.70 -9.48
N ILE A 111 5.46 -13.98 -10.10
CA ILE A 111 4.03 -14.29 -9.99
C ILE A 111 3.66 -15.38 -11.00
N PHE A 112 4.20 -15.28 -12.20
CA PHE A 112 3.98 -16.23 -13.29
C PHE A 112 5.18 -17.14 -13.46
N GLU A 113 4.93 -18.43 -13.49
CA GLU A 113 5.87 -19.51 -13.77
C GLU A 113 5.19 -20.53 -14.71
N PRO A 114 5.96 -21.40 -15.40
CA PRO A 114 5.38 -22.43 -16.24
C PRO A 114 4.35 -23.26 -15.47
N ASP A 115 3.12 -23.31 -15.97
CA ASP A 115 1.97 -24.01 -15.41
C ASP A 115 1.57 -23.59 -13.98
N ARG A 116 2.04 -22.44 -13.48
CA ARG A 116 1.79 -21.98 -12.10
C ARG A 116 1.67 -20.46 -11.98
N ILE A 117 0.62 -20.02 -11.28
CA ILE A 117 0.48 -18.62 -10.84
C ILE A 117 0.55 -18.57 -9.32
N THR A 118 1.52 -17.86 -8.78
CA THR A 118 1.68 -17.66 -7.33
C THR A 118 1.09 -16.32 -6.91
N LEU A 119 -0.03 -16.38 -6.20
CA LEU A 119 -0.63 -15.22 -5.56
C LEU A 119 0.11 -14.96 -4.25
N GLY A 120 0.83 -13.83 -4.12
CA GLY A 120 1.73 -13.64 -2.98
C GLY A 120 2.34 -12.26 -2.78
N PRO A 121 2.34 -11.35 -3.77
CA PRO A 121 2.50 -9.90 -3.56
C PRO A 121 1.16 -9.19 -3.80
N LEU A 122 0.81 -8.21 -2.96
CA LEU A 122 -0.15 -7.20 -3.39
C LEU A 122 0.53 -6.35 -4.46
N THR A 123 -0.08 -6.31 -5.63
CA THR A 123 0.44 -5.53 -6.74
C THR A 123 -0.32 -4.21 -6.92
N SER A 124 -1.37 -4.03 -6.12
CA SER A 124 -2.15 -2.80 -5.97
C SER A 124 -2.32 -2.46 -4.49
N TYR A 125 -2.14 -1.18 -4.14
CA TYR A 125 -2.06 -0.68 -2.76
C TYR A 125 -3.32 -1.02 -1.96
N TYR A 126 -3.15 -1.85 -0.93
CA TYR A 126 -4.21 -2.37 -0.05
C TYR A 126 -5.46 -2.90 -0.79
N ASN A 127 -5.27 -3.43 -1.99
CA ASN A 127 -6.37 -3.85 -2.86
C ASN A 127 -6.14 -5.28 -3.40
N PRO A 128 -6.48 -6.33 -2.63
CA PRO A 128 -6.31 -7.71 -3.05
C PRO A 128 -7.15 -8.05 -4.29
N SER A 129 -8.38 -7.52 -4.37
CA SER A 129 -9.26 -7.72 -5.52
C SER A 129 -8.70 -7.11 -6.80
N GLY A 130 -8.12 -5.90 -6.71
CA GLY A 130 -7.44 -5.23 -7.82
C GLY A 130 -6.20 -5.98 -8.28
N SER A 131 -5.39 -6.45 -7.33
CA SER A 131 -4.20 -7.28 -7.61
C SER A 131 -4.58 -8.57 -8.35
N ALA A 132 -5.56 -9.32 -7.84
CA ALA A 132 -6.02 -10.57 -8.45
C ALA A 132 -6.63 -10.35 -9.85
N ALA A 133 -7.46 -9.31 -10.02
CA ALA A 133 -8.07 -9.00 -11.31
C ALA A 133 -7.01 -8.63 -12.36
N ARG A 134 -5.95 -7.93 -11.96
CA ARG A 134 -4.85 -7.57 -12.85
C ARG A 134 -4.04 -8.79 -13.27
N ILE A 135 -3.69 -9.65 -12.33
CA ILE A 135 -3.01 -10.93 -12.61
C ILE A 135 -3.83 -11.74 -13.63
N ALA A 136 -5.14 -11.87 -13.40
CA ALA A 136 -6.03 -12.56 -14.34
C ALA A 136 -6.11 -11.90 -15.72
N PHE A 137 -6.08 -10.56 -15.78
CA PHE A 137 -6.03 -9.85 -17.07
C PHE A 137 -4.74 -10.14 -17.83
N LEU A 138 -3.59 -10.06 -17.15
CA LEU A 138 -2.28 -10.33 -17.76
C LEU A 138 -2.18 -11.75 -18.29
N GLU A 139 -2.68 -12.72 -17.53
CA GLU A 139 -2.75 -14.13 -17.97
C GLU A 139 -3.53 -14.32 -19.27
N CYS A 140 -4.62 -13.56 -19.46
CA CYS A 140 -5.43 -13.64 -20.67
C CYS A 140 -4.88 -12.82 -21.85
N ALA A 141 -4.04 -11.82 -21.58
CA ALA A 141 -3.64 -10.82 -22.57
C ALA A 141 -2.22 -11.00 -23.12
N LEU A 142 -1.38 -11.77 -22.44
CA LEU A 142 0.02 -12.00 -22.77
C LEU A 142 0.32 -13.50 -22.79
N ASP A 143 1.13 -13.93 -23.77
CA ASP A 143 1.38 -15.36 -24.00
C ASP A 143 2.50 -15.92 -23.12
N ASP A 144 3.49 -15.11 -22.75
CA ASP A 144 4.68 -15.53 -22.01
C ASP A 144 4.78 -14.93 -20.61
N ASP A 145 5.36 -15.70 -19.69
CA ASP A 145 5.44 -15.34 -18.27
C ASP A 145 6.37 -14.17 -18.00
N ASP A 146 7.40 -13.96 -18.83
CA ASP A 146 8.33 -12.84 -18.68
C ASP A 146 7.62 -11.51 -18.95
N SER A 147 6.82 -11.42 -20.03
CA SER A 147 5.99 -10.25 -20.34
C SER A 147 4.95 -9.98 -19.25
N LYS A 148 4.33 -11.04 -18.70
CA LYS A 148 3.36 -10.90 -17.59
C LYS A 148 4.05 -10.39 -16.32
N ASN A 149 5.19 -10.96 -15.94
CA ASN A 149 5.97 -10.53 -14.78
C ASN A 149 6.54 -9.11 -14.95
N GLY A 150 6.88 -8.71 -16.19
CA GLY A 150 7.27 -7.34 -16.54
C GLY A 150 6.17 -6.30 -16.31
N CYS A 151 4.93 -6.73 -16.08
CA CYS A 151 3.80 -5.88 -15.69
C CYS A 151 3.49 -5.92 -14.17
N CYS A 152 4.30 -6.62 -13.38
CA CYS A 152 4.07 -6.89 -11.97
C CYS A 152 5.22 -6.35 -11.10
N TYR A 153 5.14 -5.07 -10.76
CA TYR A 153 6.02 -4.44 -9.79
C TYR A 153 5.39 -4.51 -8.40
N PHE A 154 6.18 -4.88 -7.41
CA PHE A 154 5.83 -4.95 -5.99
C PHE A 154 7.11 -4.77 -5.16
N VAL A 155 6.95 -4.47 -3.87
CA VAL A 155 8.08 -4.30 -2.95
C VAL A 155 8.79 -5.65 -2.77
N ARG A 156 10.12 -5.69 -2.95
CA ARG A 156 10.94 -6.91 -2.92
C ARG A 156 12.06 -6.82 -1.89
N GLY A 157 12.24 -7.87 -1.11
CA GLY A 157 13.31 -7.96 -0.12
C GLY A 157 12.80 -7.87 1.32
N LYS A 158 13.33 -8.74 2.18
CA LYS A 158 12.90 -8.91 3.59
C LYS A 158 13.07 -7.65 4.43
N GLN A 159 13.96 -6.74 4.02
CA GLN A 159 14.19 -5.48 4.72
C GLN A 159 13.03 -4.49 4.58
N TYR A 160 12.22 -4.60 3.51
CA TYR A 160 11.12 -3.69 3.22
C TYR A 160 9.76 -4.24 3.63
N SER A 161 9.72 -5.40 4.28
CA SER A 161 8.48 -6.11 4.53
C SER A 161 7.77 -5.69 5.82
N ARG A 162 8.32 -4.73 6.56
CA ARG A 162 7.67 -4.23 7.77
C ARG A 162 6.59 -3.22 7.40
N PRO A 163 5.40 -3.27 8.03
CA PRO A 163 4.34 -2.27 7.86
C PRO A 163 4.78 -0.94 8.47
N THR A 164 5.64 -0.19 7.80
CA THR A 164 6.07 1.16 8.19
C THR A 164 5.42 2.19 7.27
N PRO A 165 5.39 3.48 7.63
CA PRO A 165 4.96 4.52 6.69
C PRO A 165 5.78 4.53 5.39
N GLU A 166 7.02 4.04 5.43
CA GLU A 166 7.89 3.90 4.25
C GLU A 166 7.36 2.85 3.27
N TYR A 167 6.85 1.71 3.79
CA TYR A 167 6.26 0.66 2.97
C TYR A 167 5.11 1.17 2.09
N MET A 168 4.30 2.10 2.62
CA MET A 168 3.26 2.77 1.83
C MET A 168 3.83 3.52 0.63
N VAL A 169 4.95 4.22 0.80
CA VAL A 169 5.60 4.97 -0.28
C VAL A 169 6.08 3.99 -1.35
N GLY A 170 6.74 2.91 -0.94
CA GLY A 170 7.19 1.84 -1.83
C GLY A 170 6.04 1.17 -2.59
N MET A 171 4.95 0.81 -1.91
CA MET A 171 3.79 0.20 -2.54
C MET A 171 3.12 1.13 -3.56
N THR A 172 3.01 2.42 -3.25
CA THR A 172 2.45 3.42 -4.19
C THR A 172 3.33 3.55 -5.44
N TYR A 173 4.66 3.54 -5.27
CA TYR A 173 5.62 3.56 -6.37
C TYR A 173 5.53 2.32 -7.26
N MET A 174 5.50 1.13 -6.65
CA MET A 174 5.40 -0.14 -7.36
C MET A 174 4.06 -0.30 -8.09
N GLU A 175 2.97 0.16 -7.49
CA GLU A 175 1.69 0.20 -8.17
C GLU A 175 1.72 1.16 -9.37
N ALA A 176 2.31 2.35 -9.23
CA ALA A 176 2.43 3.29 -10.35
C ALA A 176 3.24 2.71 -11.53
N LYS A 177 4.34 2.00 -11.26
CA LYS A 177 5.12 1.27 -12.28
C LYS A 177 4.30 0.17 -12.95
N SER A 178 3.59 -0.62 -12.14
CA SER A 178 2.71 -1.68 -12.63
C SER A 178 1.58 -1.14 -13.52
N ILE A 179 0.96 -0.04 -13.15
CA ILE A 179 -0.10 0.60 -13.94
C ILE A 179 0.48 1.14 -15.24
N GLU A 180 1.68 1.74 -15.23
CA GLU A 180 2.34 2.19 -16.46
C GLU A 180 2.63 1.04 -17.42
N ALA A 181 3.12 -0.10 -16.92
CA ALA A 181 3.33 -1.29 -17.72
C ALA A 181 2.00 -1.86 -18.26
N LEU A 182 0.98 -1.99 -17.42
CA LEU A 182 -0.37 -2.43 -17.81
C LEU A 182 -0.97 -1.54 -18.91
N MET A 183 -0.77 -0.23 -18.84
CA MET A 183 -1.29 0.71 -19.84
C MET A 183 -0.67 0.52 -21.24
N LYS A 184 0.48 -0.15 -21.34
CA LYS A 184 1.14 -0.49 -22.60
C LYS A 184 0.66 -1.82 -23.18
N VAL A 185 0.01 -2.68 -22.38
CA VAL A 185 -0.59 -3.93 -22.83
C VAL A 185 -1.87 -3.64 -23.62
N GLU A 186 -2.11 -4.38 -24.71
CA GLU A 186 -3.32 -4.23 -25.51
C GLU A 186 -4.57 -4.42 -24.65
N GLY A 187 -5.49 -3.45 -24.70
CA GLY A 187 -6.70 -3.46 -23.87
C GLY A 187 -6.50 -3.14 -22.37
N GLY A 188 -5.26 -3.03 -21.89
CA GLY A 188 -4.94 -2.82 -20.47
C GLY A 188 -5.51 -1.52 -19.90
N GLY A 189 -5.42 -0.42 -20.65
CA GLY A 189 -6.03 0.85 -20.23
C GLY A 189 -7.57 0.79 -20.15
N LYS A 190 -8.21 0.07 -21.09
CA LYS A 190 -9.66 -0.15 -21.03
C LYS A 190 -10.02 -1.00 -19.81
N PHE A 191 -9.27 -2.06 -19.54
CA PHE A 191 -9.46 -2.91 -18.37
C PHE A 191 -9.32 -2.10 -17.07
N TYR A 192 -8.22 -1.37 -16.88
CA TYR A 192 -7.98 -0.57 -15.68
C TYR A 192 -9.10 0.45 -15.42
N LEU A 193 -9.52 1.17 -16.47
CA LEU A 193 -10.54 2.19 -16.35
C LEU A 193 -11.96 1.61 -16.21
N SER A 194 -12.24 0.41 -16.68
CA SER A 194 -13.58 -0.19 -16.60
C SER A 194 -13.76 -1.21 -15.49
N SER A 195 -12.68 -1.67 -14.85
CA SER A 195 -12.77 -2.66 -13.79
C SER A 195 -13.23 -2.04 -12.48
N ARG A 196 -14.23 -2.68 -11.86
CA ARG A 196 -14.79 -2.26 -10.56
C ARG A 196 -13.84 -2.49 -9.40
N THR A 197 -12.73 -3.19 -9.63
CA THR A 197 -11.76 -3.48 -8.58
C THR A 197 -10.82 -2.31 -8.32
N PHE A 198 -10.69 -1.33 -9.23
CA PHE A 198 -9.82 -0.15 -9.03
C PHE A 198 -10.64 1.04 -8.57
N SER A 199 -10.23 1.68 -7.47
CA SER A 199 -10.90 2.86 -6.89
C SER A 199 -10.94 4.04 -7.85
N GLU A 200 -10.00 4.09 -8.79
CA GLU A 200 -9.81 5.12 -9.79
C GLU A 200 -10.82 4.98 -10.93
N SER A 201 -11.50 3.83 -11.06
CA SER A 201 -12.44 3.62 -12.15
C SER A 201 -13.64 4.59 -12.08
N PRO A 202 -14.10 5.16 -13.22
CA PRO A 202 -15.25 6.06 -13.28
C PRO A 202 -16.53 5.61 -12.63
N GLN A 203 -16.74 4.31 -12.52
CA GLN A 203 -17.96 3.78 -11.92
C GLN A 203 -18.08 4.05 -10.41
N HIS A 204 -16.99 4.36 -9.71
CA HIS A 204 -17.01 4.64 -8.26
C HIS A 204 -17.26 6.11 -7.91
N HIS A 205 -17.24 7.00 -8.90
CA HIS A 205 -17.34 8.44 -8.66
C HIS A 205 -18.75 8.98 -8.94
N LYS A 206 -19.56 9.08 -7.87
CA LYS A 206 -20.95 9.58 -7.88
C LYS A 206 -21.17 10.98 -8.50
N PHE A 207 -20.12 11.79 -8.68
CA PHE A 207 -20.22 13.17 -9.19
C PHE A 207 -19.96 13.33 -10.69
N GLY A 208 -20.13 12.26 -11.45
CA GLY A 208 -20.22 12.32 -12.90
C GLY A 208 -18.86 12.21 -13.60
N MET A 209 -18.87 11.34 -14.60
CA MET A 209 -17.81 11.04 -15.55
C MET A 209 -16.93 12.25 -15.89
N ILE A 210 -17.49 13.44 -16.12
CA ILE A 210 -16.75 14.65 -16.53
C ILE A 210 -15.67 15.13 -15.53
N ARG A 211 -15.95 15.16 -14.21
CA ARG A 211 -14.98 15.68 -13.23
C ARG A 211 -13.83 14.69 -12.99
N LEU A 212 -14.14 13.41 -13.08
CA LEU A 212 -13.15 12.36 -13.05
C LEU A 212 -12.38 12.26 -14.37
N LEU A 213 -13.07 12.37 -15.52
CA LEU A 213 -12.45 12.42 -16.84
C LEU A 213 -11.47 13.59 -16.92
N TRP A 214 -11.77 14.75 -16.33
CA TRP A 214 -10.82 15.87 -16.26
C TRP A 214 -9.65 15.65 -15.28
N SER A 215 -9.90 14.93 -14.17
CA SER A 215 -8.87 14.57 -13.19
C SER A 215 -7.96 13.42 -13.65
N MET A 216 -8.46 12.51 -14.49
CA MET A 216 -7.77 11.30 -14.98
C MET A 216 -7.26 11.45 -16.42
N TYR A 217 -8.02 12.11 -17.30
CA TYR A 217 -7.73 12.38 -18.70
C TYR A 217 -7.36 13.85 -18.93
N GLY A 218 -6.64 14.45 -18.00
CA GLY A 218 -5.44 15.10 -18.49
C GLY A 218 -4.39 14.01 -18.66
N PRO A 219 -4.15 13.42 -19.86
CA PRO A 219 -3.05 12.47 -20.07
C PRO A 219 -1.74 13.00 -19.51
N LYS A 220 -1.53 14.32 -19.66
CA LYS A 220 -0.36 15.05 -19.13
C LYS A 220 -0.28 15.09 -17.60
N LYS A 221 -1.41 15.10 -16.88
CA LYS A 221 -1.40 15.19 -15.41
C LYS A 221 -1.05 13.85 -14.79
N LEU A 222 -1.75 12.77 -15.14
CA LEU A 222 -1.47 11.44 -14.61
C LEU A 222 -0.07 10.96 -15.01
N ALA A 223 0.26 11.03 -16.31
CA ALA A 223 1.62 10.73 -16.78
C ALA A 223 2.65 11.62 -16.09
N GLY A 224 2.34 12.91 -15.90
CA GLY A 224 3.21 13.83 -15.18
C GLY A 224 3.41 13.47 -13.70
N PHE A 225 2.41 12.91 -13.01
CA PHE A 225 2.58 12.45 -11.63
C PHE A 225 3.47 11.22 -11.57
N SER A 226 3.19 10.18 -12.36
CA SER A 226 4.03 8.99 -12.37
C SER A 226 5.48 9.36 -12.71
N GLU A 227 5.70 10.20 -13.72
CA GLU A 227 7.05 10.69 -14.07
C GLU A 227 7.71 11.45 -12.92
N ARG A 228 6.98 12.35 -12.23
CA ARG A 228 7.51 13.08 -11.07
C ARG A 228 7.82 12.15 -9.91
N LEU A 229 6.94 11.19 -9.63
CA LEU A 229 7.09 10.21 -8.56
C LEU A 229 8.31 9.34 -8.81
N PHE A 230 8.43 8.79 -10.02
CA PHE A 230 9.56 7.96 -10.42
C PHE A 230 10.85 8.75 -10.30
N ARG A 231 10.90 9.95 -10.88
CA ARG A 231 12.08 10.82 -10.79
C ARG A 231 12.47 11.08 -9.34
N LYS A 232 11.50 11.42 -8.48
CA LYS A 232 11.76 11.69 -7.07
C LYS A 232 12.32 10.47 -6.35
N ILE A 233 11.72 9.30 -6.53
CA ILE A 233 12.15 8.08 -5.83
C ILE A 233 13.50 7.61 -6.35
N GLU A 234 13.66 7.51 -7.68
CA GLU A 234 14.88 7.03 -8.33
C GLU A 234 16.06 7.98 -8.11
N SER A 235 15.81 9.28 -7.89
CA SER A 235 16.84 10.25 -7.48
C SER A 235 17.06 10.33 -5.97
N LYS A 236 16.49 9.41 -5.17
CA LYS A 236 16.56 9.40 -3.70
C LYS A 236 16.14 10.73 -3.07
N GLY A 237 15.02 11.29 -3.54
CA GLY A 237 14.51 12.60 -3.14
C GLY A 237 13.82 12.65 -1.78
N TYR A 238 13.74 11.53 -1.07
CA TYR A 238 13.34 11.46 0.34
C TYR A 238 14.60 11.45 1.21
N SER A 239 14.66 12.33 2.21
CA SER A 239 15.85 12.48 3.06
C SER A 239 16.08 11.32 4.02
N ASP A 240 15.05 10.50 4.25
CA ASP A 240 14.99 9.36 5.14
C ASP A 240 14.88 8.01 4.41
N VAL A 241 14.98 8.00 3.07
CA VAL A 241 14.97 6.79 2.23
C VAL A 241 16.06 6.86 1.18
N ASP A 242 16.93 5.85 1.11
CA ASP A 242 18.07 5.80 0.19
C ASP A 242 18.02 4.62 -0.80
N HIS A 243 16.87 3.97 -0.94
CA HIS A 243 16.62 2.82 -1.82
C HIS A 243 15.30 2.96 -2.60
N CYS A 244 15.07 2.07 -3.57
CA CYS A 244 13.86 2.05 -4.40
C CYS A 244 13.06 0.74 -4.25
N TRP A 245 13.03 0.19 -3.03
CA TRP A 245 12.18 -0.95 -2.62
C TRP A 245 12.35 -2.22 -3.47
N GLY A 246 13.58 -2.46 -3.94
CA GLY A 246 13.96 -3.68 -4.62
C GLY A 246 13.71 -3.67 -6.12
N ILE A 247 13.35 -2.53 -6.73
CA ILE A 247 13.32 -2.43 -8.20
C ILE A 247 14.73 -2.59 -8.79
N GLU A 248 15.76 -2.27 -8.03
CA GLU A 248 17.15 -2.41 -8.44
C GLU A 248 17.52 -3.86 -8.77
N THR A 249 16.85 -4.84 -8.15
CA THR A 249 17.07 -6.27 -8.42
C THR A 249 16.54 -6.70 -9.79
N LEU A 250 15.54 -5.98 -10.33
CA LEU A 250 15.02 -6.20 -11.68
C LEU A 250 15.98 -5.64 -12.74
N ILE A 251 16.61 -4.49 -12.46
CA ILE A 251 17.54 -3.83 -13.39
C ILE A 251 18.87 -4.59 -13.48
N SER A 252 19.34 -5.18 -12.37
CA SER A 252 20.57 -5.98 -12.38
C SER A 252 20.48 -7.26 -13.22
N GLN A 253 19.27 -7.77 -13.49
CA GLN A 253 19.07 -8.95 -14.34
C GLN A 253 19.23 -8.66 -15.85
N GLU A 254 19.26 -7.39 -16.27
CA GLU A 254 19.50 -7.02 -17.67
C GLU A 254 21.00 -6.84 -18.01
N VAL A 255 21.91 -6.95 -17.04
CA VAL A 255 23.33 -6.56 -17.18
C VAL A 255 24.32 -7.72 -16.99
N GLU A 256 23.87 -8.98 -16.88
CA GLU A 256 24.80 -10.12 -17.00
C GLU A 256 24.92 -10.58 -18.47
N PRO A 257 26.11 -10.47 -19.09
CA PRO A 257 26.39 -10.95 -20.45
C PRO A 257 26.49 -12.47 -20.56
#